data_AF-A0A2G3PRU3-F1
#
_entry.id   AF-A0A2G3PRU3-F1
#
_cell.length_a   1.000
_cell.length_b   1.000
_cell.length_c   1.000
_cell.angle_alpha   90.00
_cell.angle_beta   90.00
_cell.angle_gamma   90.00
#
_symmetry.space_group_name_H-M   'P 1'
#
loop_
_entity.id
_entity.type
_entity.pdbx_description
1 polymer ?
#
loop_
_entity_poly.entity_id
_entity_poly.type
_entity_poly.pdbx_seq_one_letter_code
_entity_poly.pdbx_strand_id
1 'polypeptide(L)'
;MGDLPESIDDLRAEIDRVDAIILAAIKRRTAVSKRIGQARMASGGTRLVHSREMKVLERFSELGQEGHTLAMMLLRLGRGPLGR
;
A
#
# COMPACT_ATOMS: atom_id res chain seq x y z
N MET A 1 3.21 40.41 3.57
CA MET A 1 1.94 39.95 2.98
C MET A 1 1.61 38.66 3.70
N GLY A 2 0.65 38.70 4.62
CA GLY A 2 0.42 37.65 5.59
C GLY A 2 -0.10 36.38 4.92
N ASP A 3 0.44 35.26 5.36
CA ASP A 3 -0.09 33.91 5.12
C ASP A 3 -1.53 33.88 5.67
N LEU A 4 -2.53 33.92 4.79
CA LEU A 4 -3.91 33.68 5.21
C LEU A 4 -3.98 32.19 5.58
N PRO A 5 -4.50 31.82 6.75
CA PRO A 5 -4.67 30.40 7.08
C PRO A 5 -5.51 29.74 5.99
N GLU A 6 -4.99 28.66 5.41
CA GLU A 6 -5.74 27.84 4.45
C GLU A 6 -7.12 27.54 5.04
N SER A 7 -8.17 27.80 4.26
CA SER A 7 -9.51 27.53 4.76
C SER A 7 -9.66 26.02 5.00
N ILE A 8 -10.57 25.64 5.92
CA ILE A 8 -10.88 24.23 6.14
C ILE A 8 -11.27 23.53 4.83
N ASP A 9 -11.89 24.26 3.89
CA ASP A 9 -12.28 23.74 2.59
C ASP A 9 -11.08 23.52 1.67
N ASP A 10 -10.08 24.41 1.70
CA ASP A 10 -8.83 24.24 0.93
C ASP A 10 -8.04 23.02 1.43
N LEU A 11 -7.92 22.86 2.75
CA LEU A 11 -7.28 21.71 3.39
C LEU A 11 -7.99 20.40 3.06
N ARG A 12 -9.33 20.38 3.07
CA ARG A 12 -10.11 19.20 2.67
C ARG A 12 -9.91 18.87 1.19
N ALA A 13 -9.90 19.87 0.32
CA ALA A 13 -9.62 19.68 -1.09
C ALA A 13 -8.20 19.12 -1.32
N GLU A 14 -7.23 19.48 -0.46
CA GLU A 14 -5.91 18.86 -0.48
C GLU A 14 -5.93 17.39 -0.05
N ILE A 15 -6.62 17.06 1.04
CA ILE A 15 -6.81 15.67 1.48
C ILE A 15 -7.43 14.83 0.36
N ASP A 16 -8.49 15.33 -0.28
CA ASP A 16 -9.16 14.61 -1.38
C ASP A 16 -8.20 14.33 -2.56
N ARG A 17 -7.32 15.30 -2.89
CA ARG A 17 -6.28 15.12 -3.92
C ARG A 17 -5.26 14.07 -3.51
N VAL A 18 -4.79 14.11 -2.27
CA VAL A 18 -3.82 13.15 -1.72
C VAL A 18 -4.43 11.75 -1.68
N ASP A 19 -5.68 11.62 -1.25
CA ASP A 19 -6.40 10.35 -1.18
C ASP A 19 -6.60 9.73 -2.57
N ALA A 20 -6.89 10.55 -3.58
CA ALA A 20 -6.96 10.09 -4.97
C ALA A 20 -5.62 9.50 -5.44
N ILE A 21 -4.49 10.13 -5.06
CA ILE A 21 -3.14 9.64 -5.37
C ILE A 21 -2.85 8.33 -4.63
N ILE A 22 -3.16 8.26 -3.32
CA ILE A 22 -2.99 7.05 -2.51
C ILE A 22 -3.81 5.90 -3.11
N LEU A 23 -5.07 6.13 -3.45
CA LEU A 23 -5.94 5.11 -4.02
C LEU A 23 -5.41 4.59 -5.36
N ALA A 24 -4.96 5.50 -6.25
CA ALA A 24 -4.36 5.11 -7.53
C ALA A 24 -3.08 4.29 -7.33
N ALA A 25 -2.23 4.70 -6.39
CA ALA A 25 -1.00 3.98 -6.04
C ALA A 25 -1.29 2.59 -5.48
N ILE A 26 -2.28 2.45 -4.59
CA ILE A 26 -2.69 1.16 -4.01
C ILE A 26 -3.22 0.21 -5.10
N LYS A 27 -4.07 0.71 -6.01
CA LYS A 27 -4.59 -0.08 -7.14
C LYS A 27 -3.45 -0.59 -8.02
N ARG A 28 -2.51 0.29 -8.37
CA ARG A 28 -1.34 -0.09 -9.20
C ARG A 28 -0.44 -1.08 -8.48
N ARG A 29 -0.10 -0.84 -7.21
CA ARG A 29 0.69 -1.76 -6.37
C ARG A 29 0.05 -3.14 -6.29
N THR A 30 -1.27 -3.19 -6.13
CA THR A 30 -2.04 -4.43 -6.07
C THR A 30 -1.97 -5.21 -7.39
N ALA A 31 -2.16 -4.53 -8.52
CA ALA A 31 -2.06 -5.16 -9.85
C ALA A 31 -0.65 -5.74 -10.10
N VAL A 32 0.40 -4.98 -9.74
CA VAL A 32 1.79 -5.45 -9.86
C VAL A 32 2.05 -6.66 -8.95
N SER A 33 1.58 -6.63 -7.70
CA SER A 33 1.74 -7.75 -6.76
C SER A 33 1.08 -9.04 -7.27
N LYS A 34 -0.13 -8.94 -7.83
CA LYS A 34 -0.83 -10.07 -8.45
C LYS A 34 -0.05 -10.66 -9.64
N ARG A 35 0.48 -9.80 -10.52
CA ARG A 35 1.31 -10.22 -11.67
C ARG A 35 2.59 -10.94 -11.21
N ILE A 36 3.24 -10.45 -10.16
CA ILE A 36 4.40 -11.12 -9.56
C ILE A 36 4.00 -12.51 -9.03
N GLY A 37 2.89 -12.61 -8.30
CA GLY A 37 2.38 -13.88 -7.79
C GLY A 37 2.09 -14.89 -8.91
N GLN A 38 1.47 -14.45 -10.01
CA GLN A 38 1.20 -15.27 -11.19
C GLN A 38 2.50 -15.74 -11.86
N ALA A 39 3.46 -14.85 -12.07
CA ALA A 39 4.75 -15.18 -12.67
C ALA A 39 5.52 -16.21 -11.83
N ARG A 40 5.53 -16.05 -10.49
CA ARG A 40 6.20 -17.02 -9.60
C ARG A 40 5.58 -18.40 -9.67
N MET A 41 4.25 -18.48 -9.68
CA MET A 41 3.55 -19.76 -9.82
C MET A 41 3.82 -20.42 -11.18
N ALA A 42 3.86 -19.64 -12.26
CA ALA A 42 4.19 -20.14 -13.58
C ALA A 42 5.63 -20.71 -13.65
N SER A 43 6.55 -20.18 -12.86
CA SER A 43 7.93 -20.69 -12.73
C SER A 43 8.09 -21.81 -11.68
N GLY A 44 7.01 -22.40 -11.17
CA GLY A 44 7.06 -23.47 -10.16
C GLY A 44 7.44 -22.99 -8.75
N GLY A 45 7.53 -21.68 -8.52
CA GLY A 45 7.76 -21.08 -7.21
C GLY A 45 6.47 -20.95 -6.41
N THR A 46 6.62 -20.73 -5.10
CA THR A 46 5.48 -20.40 -4.24
C THR A 46 4.83 -19.07 -4.66
N ARG A 47 3.61 -18.78 -4.22
CA ARG A 47 3.02 -17.44 -4.42
C ARG A 47 3.63 -16.41 -3.47
N LEU A 48 4.01 -16.84 -2.25
CA LEU A 48 4.43 -15.99 -1.15
C LEU A 48 5.94 -16.08 -0.88
N VAL A 49 6.60 -14.97 -0.57
CA VAL A 49 8.00 -14.97 -0.08
C VAL A 49 8.06 -14.21 1.23
N HIS A 50 8.26 -14.92 2.33
CA HIS A 50 8.28 -14.33 3.66
C HIS A 50 9.28 -13.17 3.78
N SER A 51 10.51 -13.34 3.28
CA SER A 51 11.53 -12.27 3.31
C SER A 51 11.14 -11.03 2.50
N ARG A 52 10.31 -11.16 1.46
CA ARG A 52 9.77 -9.99 0.73
C ARG A 52 8.64 -9.31 1.48
N GLU A 53 7.83 -10.07 2.21
CA GLU A 53 6.76 -9.51 3.04
C GLU A 53 7.33 -8.74 4.23
N MET A 54 8.39 -9.25 4.87
CA MET A 54 9.12 -8.53 5.92
C MET A 54 9.66 -7.18 5.44
N LYS A 55 10.21 -7.12 4.22
CA LYS A 55 10.64 -5.85 3.60
C LYS A 55 9.49 -4.88 3.27
N VAL A 56 8.25 -5.34 3.24
CA VAL A 56 7.09 -4.45 3.14
C VAL A 56 6.78 -3.90 4.52
N LEU A 57 6.71 -4.76 5.54
CA LEU A 57 6.45 -4.33 6.91
C LEU A 57 7.49 -3.29 7.39
N GLU A 58 8.77 -3.55 7.16
CA GLU A 58 9.88 -2.65 7.48
C GLU A 58 9.76 -1.30 6.77
N ARG A 59 9.34 -1.27 5.50
CA ARG A 59 9.18 0.01 4.78
C ARG A 59 8.08 0.89 5.37
N PHE A 60 7.01 0.28 5.89
CA PHE A 60 5.91 1.03 6.46
C PHE A 60 6.07 1.28 7.96
N SER A 61 7.09 0.73 8.63
CA SER A 61 7.29 0.97 10.07
C SER A 61 7.62 2.43 10.40
N GLU A 62 7.97 3.25 9.40
CA GLU A 62 8.08 4.71 9.51
C GLU A 62 6.77 5.36 10.01
N LEU A 63 5.62 4.72 9.80
CA LEU A 63 4.31 5.17 10.31
C LEU A 63 3.92 4.50 11.64
N GLY A 64 4.87 3.86 12.33
CA GLY A 64 4.64 3.16 13.60
C GLY A 64 3.65 2.00 13.49
N GLN A 65 2.77 1.87 14.48
CA GLN A 65 1.79 0.77 14.55
C GLN A 65 0.82 0.78 13.36
N GLU A 66 0.36 1.96 12.93
CA GLU A 66 -0.55 2.09 11.79
C GLU A 66 0.12 1.72 10.47
N GLY A 67 1.42 1.96 10.37
CA GLY A 67 2.23 1.49 9.26
C GLY A 67 2.23 -0.02 9.09
N HIS A 68 2.35 -0.75 10.20
CA HIS A 68 2.26 -2.21 10.19
C HIS A 68 0.87 -2.68 9.71
N THR A 69 -0.20 -2.06 10.21
CA THR A 69 -1.59 -2.32 9.76
C THR A 69 -1.75 -2.07 8.26
N LEU A 70 -1.27 -0.92 7.77
CA LEU A 70 -1.32 -0.56 6.36
C LEU A 70 -0.55 -1.56 5.49
N ALA A 71 0.68 -1.92 5.87
CA ALA A 71 1.45 -2.92 5.14
C ALA A 71 0.74 -4.28 5.06
N MET A 72 0.11 -4.72 6.15
CA MET A 72 -0.67 -5.96 6.18
C MET A 72 -1.88 -5.91 5.26
N MET A 73 -2.60 -4.79 5.20
CA MET A 73 -3.69 -4.58 4.24
C MET A 73 -3.19 -4.65 2.80
N LEU A 74 -2.09 -3.97 2.50
CA LEU A 74 -1.48 -3.94 1.17
C LEU A 74 -0.95 -5.32 0.71
N LEU A 75 -0.43 -6.13 1.64
CA LEU A 75 -0.04 -7.51 1.36
C LEU A 75 -1.27 -8.37 1.03
N ARG A 76 -2.34 -8.24 1.83
CA ARG A 76 -3.60 -8.98 1.63
C ARG A 76 -4.26 -8.65 0.28
N LEU A 77 -4.28 -7.39 -0.12
CA LEU A 77 -4.81 -6.97 -1.43
C LEU A 77 -4.10 -7.64 -2.60
N GLY A 78 -2.77 -7.79 -2.52
CA GLY A 78 -1.94 -8.36 -3.57
C GLY A 78 -2.00 -9.89 -3.64
N ARG A 79 -1.84 -10.57 -2.50
CA ARG A 79 -1.63 -12.03 -2.46
C ARG A 79 -2.85 -12.84 -1.99
N GLY A 80 -3.87 -12.18 -1.44
CA GLY A 80 -4.97 -12.81 -0.72
C GLY A 80 -4.69 -12.98 0.78
N PRO A 81 -5.67 -13.50 1.55
CA PRO A 81 -5.47 -13.83 2.96
C PRO A 81 -4.47 -14.97 3.15
N LEU A 82 -3.83 -15.01 4.31
CA LEU A 82 -3.01 -16.15 4.73
C LEU A 82 -3.90 -17.35 5.06
N GLY A 83 -3.50 -18.56 4.65
CA GLY A 83 -4.09 -19.82 5.12
C GLY A 83 -5.47 -20.16 4.56
N ARG A 84 -5.66 -20.11 3.25
CA ARG A 84 -6.81 -20.75 2.60
C ARG A 84 -6.43 -22.14 2.09
#